data_AF-A0A2W6CAG5-F1
#
_entry.id   AF-A0A2W6CAG5-F1
#
_cell.length_a   1.000
_cell.length_b   1.000
_cell.length_c   1.000
_cell.angle_alpha   90.00
_cell.angle_beta   90.00
_cell.angle_gamma   90.00
#
_symmetry.space_group_name_H-M   'P 1'
#
loop_
_entity.id
_entity.type
_entity.pdbx_description
1 polymer ?
#
loop_
_entity_poly.entity_id
_entity_poly.type
_entity_poly.pdbx_seq_one_letter_code
_entity_poly.pdbx_strand_id
1 'polypeptide(L)'
;MATKQPSTAALSPASAQAPTATASLAEQIRAAGDDAIVAAFRNAHLPKVQSYCTVVCLPERVDEACDAAFQDFVGRVRIGRGSQADARELLLKATRSAAAGHFALEASTNDSDCAAMPDLLAASRNGELQGGQLTVRRHLESCVRCAAAAERMARAERAFEGVLGERWTQPSLQAHVAPQPAAREPEPRKDPPQIKWQPAERPIAPAQAADPDPNEVRPLPPAPAPHSQWLPAERSVAPAQAADANPREDPSP
;
A
#
# COMPACT_ATOMS: atom_id res chain seq x y z
N MET A 1 60.21 -15.40 57.60
CA MET A 1 59.56 -16.20 56.55
C MET A 1 58.15 -15.69 56.37
N ALA A 2 57.90 -14.88 55.35
CA ALA A 2 56.61 -14.23 55.11
C ALA A 2 55.88 -14.92 53.95
N THR A 3 54.79 -15.60 54.27
CA THR A 3 53.91 -16.28 53.31
C THR A 3 53.04 -15.24 52.59
N LYS A 4 53.27 -15.10 51.29
CA LYS A 4 52.58 -14.19 50.37
C LYS A 4 51.26 -14.83 49.94
N GLN A 5 50.12 -14.30 50.40
CA GLN A 5 48.79 -14.77 49.98
C GLN A 5 48.49 -14.30 48.54
N PRO A 6 47.95 -15.16 47.67
CA PRO A 6 47.47 -14.76 46.34
C PRO A 6 46.12 -14.05 46.45
N SER A 7 46.08 -12.84 45.91
CA SER A 7 44.88 -12.01 45.81
C SER A 7 43.94 -12.57 44.75
N THR A 8 42.85 -13.20 45.18
CA THR A 8 41.70 -13.57 44.34
C THR A 8 40.92 -12.31 43.98
N ALA A 9 41.23 -11.72 42.82
CA ALA A 9 40.39 -10.71 42.19
C ALA A 9 39.09 -11.37 41.73
N ALA A 10 38.01 -11.11 42.47
CA ALA A 10 36.66 -11.52 42.10
C ALA A 10 36.27 -10.84 40.79
N LEU A 11 36.14 -11.63 39.73
CA LEU A 11 35.51 -11.23 38.47
C LEU A 11 34.05 -10.85 38.79
N SER A 12 33.77 -9.54 38.72
CA SER A 12 32.40 -9.02 38.77
C SER A 12 31.56 -9.72 37.70
N PRO A 13 30.38 -10.29 38.04
CA PRO A 13 29.49 -10.85 37.05
C PRO A 13 29.08 -9.73 36.10
N ALA A 14 29.42 -9.89 34.82
CA ALA A 14 28.94 -9.03 33.75
C ALA A 14 27.42 -8.93 33.87
N SER A 15 26.93 -7.73 34.15
CA SER A 15 25.50 -7.42 34.17
C SER A 15 24.89 -7.91 32.87
N ALA A 16 24.14 -9.01 32.96
CA ALA A 16 23.28 -9.48 31.89
C ALA A 16 22.28 -8.36 31.61
N GLN A 17 22.56 -7.58 30.57
CA GLN A 17 21.61 -6.60 30.06
C GLN A 17 20.36 -7.38 29.70
N ALA A 18 19.27 -7.12 30.42
CA ALA A 18 17.97 -7.68 30.11
C ALA A 18 17.68 -7.43 28.62
N PRO A 19 17.10 -8.40 27.89
CA PRO A 19 16.77 -8.23 26.49
C PRO A 19 15.90 -6.98 26.37
N THR A 20 16.46 -5.96 25.72
CA THR A 20 15.75 -4.72 25.41
C THR A 20 14.48 -5.10 24.66
N ALA A 21 13.34 -4.59 25.13
CA ALA A 21 12.04 -4.81 24.52
C ALA A 21 12.19 -4.62 23.01
N THR A 22 11.92 -5.68 22.24
CA THR A 22 12.06 -5.69 20.79
C THR A 22 11.28 -4.52 20.22
N ALA A 23 12.01 -3.53 19.69
CA ALA A 23 11.40 -2.34 19.08
C ALA A 23 10.35 -2.79 18.06
N SER A 24 9.24 -2.06 17.97
CA SER A 24 8.20 -2.36 16.99
C SER A 24 8.81 -2.33 15.57
N LEU A 25 8.29 -3.14 14.64
CA LEU A 25 8.77 -3.14 13.26
C LEU A 25 8.72 -1.73 12.65
N ALA A 26 7.65 -0.97 12.97
CA ALA A 26 7.49 0.41 12.54
C ALA A 26 8.56 1.34 13.12
N GLU A 27 9.00 1.14 14.36
CA GLU A 27 10.16 1.88 14.92
C GLU A 27 11.46 1.48 14.23
N GLN A 28 11.66 0.19 13.95
CA GLN A 28 12.88 -0.27 13.29
C GLN A 28 13.01 0.28 11.85
N ILE A 29 11.93 0.23 11.07
CA ILE A 29 11.89 0.81 9.72
C ILE A 29 12.14 2.33 9.77
N ARG A 30 11.57 3.04 10.76
CA ARG A 30 11.76 4.49 10.91
C ARG A 30 13.16 4.88 11.38
N ALA A 31 13.71 4.16 12.36
CA ALA A 31 14.96 4.52 13.01
C ALA A 31 16.19 4.17 12.17
N ALA A 32 16.19 3.01 11.52
CA ALA A 32 17.37 2.53 10.83
C ALA A 32 17.37 2.86 9.33
N GLY A 33 16.21 3.16 8.73
CA GLY A 33 16.09 3.24 7.27
C GLY A 33 16.60 1.97 6.60
N ASP A 34 16.55 0.84 7.30
CA ASP A 34 17.25 -0.37 6.94
C ASP A 34 16.49 -1.10 5.83
N ASP A 35 17.01 -0.96 4.61
CA ASP A 35 16.48 -1.62 3.42
C ASP A 35 16.43 -3.15 3.58
N ALA A 36 17.29 -3.75 4.41
CA ALA A 36 17.28 -5.18 4.66
C ALA A 36 16.04 -5.60 5.49
N ILE A 37 15.64 -4.79 6.48
CA ILE A 37 14.41 -5.04 7.27
C ILE A 37 13.18 -4.90 6.37
N VAL A 38 13.14 -3.87 5.52
CA VAL A 38 12.05 -3.67 4.56
C VAL A 38 11.97 -4.83 3.58
N ALA A 39 13.11 -5.29 3.05
CA ALA A 39 13.16 -6.44 2.14
C ALA A 39 12.71 -7.74 2.81
N ALA A 40 13.15 -8.01 4.04
CA ALA A 40 12.72 -9.19 4.80
C ALA A 40 11.21 -9.16 5.07
N PHE A 41 10.66 -8.01 5.47
CA PHE A 41 9.23 -7.82 5.64
C PHE A 41 8.47 -8.03 4.32
N ARG A 42 8.94 -7.42 3.22
CA ARG A 42 8.35 -7.62 1.89
C ARG A 42 8.28 -9.08 1.53
N ASN A 43 9.39 -9.82 1.65
CA ASN A 43 9.44 -11.25 1.32
C ASN A 43 8.45 -12.08 2.16
N ALA A 44 8.35 -11.80 3.46
CA ALA A 44 7.45 -12.51 4.36
C ALA A 44 5.95 -12.25 4.07
N HIS A 45 5.62 -11.09 3.48
CA HIS A 45 4.23 -10.66 3.28
C HIS A 45 3.79 -10.61 1.82
N LEU A 46 4.71 -10.76 0.85
CA LEU A 46 4.43 -10.73 -0.57
C LEU A 46 3.31 -11.71 -0.99
N PRO A 47 3.28 -12.98 -0.53
CA PRO A 47 2.21 -13.90 -0.91
C PRO A 47 0.80 -13.42 -0.53
N LYS A 48 0.67 -12.63 0.56
CA LYS A 48 -0.63 -12.09 1.01
C LYS A 48 -1.10 -10.95 0.12
N VAL A 49 -0.18 -10.01 -0.17
CA VAL A 49 -0.43 -8.89 -1.07
C VAL A 49 -0.76 -9.43 -2.47
N GLN A 50 0.00 -10.41 -2.95
CA GLN A 50 -0.24 -11.07 -4.23
C GLN A 50 -1.60 -11.78 -4.27
N SER A 51 -1.98 -12.50 -3.21
CA SER A 51 -3.30 -13.13 -3.08
C SER A 51 -4.45 -12.11 -3.19
N TYR A 52 -4.29 -10.93 -2.58
CA TYR A 52 -5.25 -9.83 -2.75
C TYR A 52 -5.27 -9.33 -4.20
N CYS A 53 -4.11 -8.96 -4.74
CA CYS A 53 -3.97 -8.33 -6.06
C CYS A 53 -4.46 -9.25 -7.19
N THR A 54 -4.21 -10.56 -7.11
CA THR A 54 -4.70 -11.54 -8.11
C THR A 54 -6.23 -11.64 -8.20
N VAL A 55 -6.95 -11.30 -7.11
CA VAL A 55 -8.42 -11.27 -7.11
C VAL A 55 -8.95 -9.99 -7.76
N VAL A 56 -8.21 -8.89 -7.68
CA VAL A 56 -8.69 -7.54 -8.01
C VAL A 56 -8.20 -7.03 -9.37
N CYS A 57 -6.91 -7.25 -9.64
CA CYS A 57 -6.18 -6.69 -10.77
C CYS A 57 -6.17 -7.65 -11.97
N LEU A 58 -5.81 -7.12 -13.14
CA LEU A 58 -5.47 -7.97 -14.28
C LEU A 58 -4.16 -8.72 -14.01
N PRO A 59 -4.00 -9.96 -14.53
CA PRO A 59 -2.79 -10.76 -14.31
C PRO A 59 -1.48 -10.01 -14.60
N GLU A 60 -1.44 -9.24 -15.69
CA GLU A 60 -0.29 -8.46 -16.12
C GLU A 60 0.03 -7.25 -15.22
N ARG A 61 -0.88 -6.87 -14.32
CA ARG A 61 -0.71 -5.74 -13.38
C ARG A 61 -0.48 -6.17 -11.92
N VAL A 62 -0.50 -7.47 -11.64
CA VAL A 62 -0.39 -7.98 -10.26
C VAL A 62 0.94 -7.56 -9.63
N ASP A 63 2.05 -7.73 -10.35
CA ASP A 63 3.38 -7.42 -9.82
C ASP A 63 3.55 -5.93 -9.55
N GLU A 64 3.10 -5.08 -10.47
CA GLU A 64 3.10 -3.62 -10.32
C GLU A 64 2.27 -3.18 -9.10
N ALA A 65 1.07 -3.74 -8.93
CA ALA A 65 0.22 -3.46 -7.78
C ALA A 65 0.84 -3.91 -6.45
N CYS A 66 1.54 -5.05 -6.45
CA CYS A 66 2.27 -5.51 -5.27
C CYS A 66 3.41 -4.55 -4.89
N ASP A 67 4.18 -4.09 -5.88
CA ASP A 67 5.27 -3.15 -5.66
C ASP A 67 4.76 -1.80 -5.14
N ALA A 68 3.69 -1.27 -5.76
CA ALA A 68 3.03 -0.06 -5.30
C ALA A 68 2.51 -0.19 -3.86
N ALA A 69 1.94 -1.34 -3.48
CA ALA A 69 1.47 -1.59 -2.12
C ALA A 69 2.60 -1.54 -1.09
N PHE A 70 3.76 -2.13 -1.39
CA PHE A 70 4.90 -2.08 -0.46
C PHE A 70 5.54 -0.69 -0.39
N GLN A 71 5.60 0.05 -1.49
CA GLN A 71 6.07 1.43 -1.49
C GLN A 71 5.16 2.33 -0.65
N ASP A 72 3.84 2.24 -0.83
CA ASP A 72 2.87 2.99 -0.04
C ASP A 72 2.91 2.60 1.45
N PHE A 73 3.04 1.30 1.76
CA PHE A 73 3.25 0.83 3.12
C PHE A 73 4.47 1.50 3.79
N VAL A 74 5.62 1.51 3.12
CA VAL A 74 6.84 2.16 3.65
C VAL A 74 6.61 3.66 3.84
N GLY A 75 5.93 4.33 2.91
CA GLY A 75 5.55 5.74 3.02
C GLY A 75 4.70 6.00 4.27
N ARG A 76 3.64 5.20 4.46
CA ARG A 76 2.74 5.29 5.61
C ARG A 76 3.45 5.02 6.94
N VAL A 77 4.34 4.03 6.99
CA VAL A 77 5.15 3.74 8.20
C VAL A 77 6.08 4.91 8.54
N ARG A 78 6.67 5.57 7.54
CA ARG A 78 7.56 6.72 7.75
C ARG A 78 6.82 7.95 8.27
N ILE A 79 5.61 8.20 7.78
CA ILE A 79 4.81 9.39 8.15
C ILE A 79 4.00 9.14 9.43
N GLY A 80 3.59 7.90 9.68
CA GLY A 80 2.72 7.52 10.79
C GLY A 80 3.40 7.48 12.16
N ARG A 81 2.61 7.68 13.21
CA ARG A 81 2.97 7.38 14.62
C ARG A 81 2.21 6.15 15.08
N GLY A 82 2.53 5.00 14.50
CA GLY A 82 1.80 3.76 14.74
C GLY A 82 2.54 2.73 15.59
N SER A 83 1.75 1.90 16.29
CA SER A 83 2.18 0.71 17.04
C SER A 83 2.40 -0.51 16.12
N GLN A 84 2.84 -1.64 16.68
CA GLN A 84 3.00 -2.91 15.95
C GLN A 84 1.68 -3.45 15.36
N ALA A 85 0.57 -3.31 16.10
CA ALA A 85 -0.76 -3.71 15.61
C ALA A 85 -1.12 -2.97 14.30
N ASP A 86 -0.53 -1.79 14.11
CA ASP A 86 -0.74 -0.92 12.99
C ASP A 86 -0.01 -1.43 11.74
N ALA A 87 1.08 -2.20 11.84
CA ALA A 87 1.84 -2.63 10.66
C ALA A 87 1.02 -3.54 9.73
N ARG A 88 0.23 -4.46 10.30
CA ARG A 88 -0.69 -5.30 9.51
C ARG A 88 -1.78 -4.47 8.86
N GLU A 89 -2.40 -3.59 9.64
CA GLU A 89 -3.48 -2.73 9.16
C GLU A 89 -2.98 -1.77 8.07
N LEU A 90 -1.80 -1.16 8.26
CA LEU A 90 -1.15 -0.28 7.30
C LEU A 90 -0.82 -1.03 6.00
N LEU A 91 -0.33 -2.27 6.07
CA LEU A 91 -0.10 -3.06 4.86
C LEU A 91 -1.40 -3.34 4.11
N LEU A 92 -2.48 -3.68 4.81
CA LEU A 92 -3.78 -3.89 4.19
C LEU A 92 -4.34 -2.60 3.56
N LYS A 93 -4.21 -1.46 4.25
CA LYS A 93 -4.60 -0.15 3.70
C LYS A 93 -3.82 0.18 2.43
N ALA A 94 -2.51 -0.02 2.45
CA ALA A 94 -1.65 0.19 1.28
C ALA A 94 -2.00 -0.75 0.13
N THR A 95 -2.30 -2.01 0.43
CA THR A 95 -2.73 -3.01 -0.56
C THR A 95 -4.05 -2.61 -1.23
N ARG A 96 -5.03 -2.13 -0.46
CA ARG A 96 -6.32 -1.64 -1.00
C ARG A 96 -6.11 -0.44 -1.93
N SER A 97 -5.32 0.55 -1.50
CA SER A 97 -5.04 1.76 -2.28
C SER A 97 -4.28 1.45 -3.57
N ALA A 98 -3.23 0.63 -3.51
CA ALA A 98 -2.48 0.22 -4.70
C ALA A 98 -3.36 -0.59 -5.66
N ALA A 99 -4.07 -1.60 -5.17
CA ALA A 99 -4.93 -2.43 -6.02
C ALA A 99 -6.07 -1.64 -6.69
N ALA A 100 -6.56 -0.57 -6.06
CA ALA A 100 -7.56 0.32 -6.65
C ALA A 100 -7.04 1.03 -7.92
N GLY A 101 -5.80 1.53 -7.90
CA GLY A 101 -5.17 2.14 -9.08
C GLY A 101 -4.92 1.17 -10.25
N HIS A 102 -4.86 -0.13 -9.97
CA HIS A 102 -4.71 -1.18 -10.97
C HIS A 102 -5.99 -2.02 -11.18
N PHE A 103 -7.14 -1.53 -10.70
CA PHE A 103 -8.40 -2.25 -10.79
C PHE A 103 -8.87 -2.36 -12.23
N ALA A 104 -9.16 -3.58 -12.70
CA ALA A 104 -9.82 -3.76 -14.00
C ALA A 104 -11.34 -3.61 -13.84
N LEU A 105 -11.81 -2.38 -14.02
CA LEU A 105 -13.17 -2.16 -14.49
C LEU A 105 -13.14 -2.30 -16.00
N GLU A 106 -13.96 -3.22 -16.53
CA GLU A 106 -14.17 -3.28 -17.97
C GLU A 106 -14.63 -1.90 -18.43
N ALA A 107 -13.82 -1.27 -19.30
CA ALA A 107 -13.99 0.11 -19.72
C ALA A 107 -15.33 0.27 -20.43
N SER A 108 -16.37 0.59 -19.66
CA SER A 108 -17.62 1.04 -20.26
C SER A 108 -17.44 2.50 -20.60
N THR A 109 -17.59 2.81 -21.86
CA THR A 109 -16.93 3.90 -22.55
C THR A 109 -17.20 5.32 -22.06
N ASN A 110 -18.06 5.59 -21.06
CA ASN A 110 -18.50 6.98 -20.80
C ASN A 110 -18.91 7.34 -19.35
N ASP A 111 -18.69 6.51 -18.34
CA ASP A 111 -19.09 6.88 -16.97
C ASP A 111 -17.88 7.22 -16.09
N SER A 112 -17.54 8.51 -16.05
CA SER A 112 -16.44 9.04 -15.24
C SER A 112 -16.58 8.72 -13.75
N ASP A 113 -17.82 8.60 -13.26
CA ASP A 113 -18.08 8.31 -11.86
C ASP A 113 -17.65 6.88 -11.53
N CYS A 114 -17.93 5.92 -12.43
CA CYS A 114 -17.51 4.54 -12.28
C CYS A 114 -15.98 4.38 -12.25
N ALA A 115 -15.25 5.19 -13.02
CA ALA A 115 -13.79 5.10 -13.09
C ALA A 115 -13.10 5.39 -11.74
N ALA A 116 -13.65 6.31 -10.94
CA ALA A 116 -13.11 6.68 -9.63
C ALA A 116 -13.57 5.75 -8.49
N MET A 117 -14.55 4.87 -8.74
CA MET A 117 -15.14 4.05 -7.66
C MET A 117 -14.16 3.11 -6.95
N PRO A 118 -13.20 2.44 -7.61
CA PRO A 118 -12.22 1.61 -6.91
C PRO A 118 -11.44 2.38 -5.84
N ASP A 119 -11.01 3.61 -6.16
CA ASP A 119 -10.27 4.47 -5.23
C ASP A 119 -11.15 4.93 -4.08
N LEU A 120 -12.39 5.33 -4.34
CA LEU A 120 -13.36 5.71 -3.32
C LEU A 120 -13.70 4.54 -2.38
N LEU A 121 -13.80 3.32 -2.91
CA LEU A 121 -14.00 2.10 -2.13
C LEU A 121 -12.79 1.80 -1.23
N ALA A 122 -11.58 1.90 -1.76
CA ALA A 122 -10.35 1.74 -0.98
C ALA A 122 -10.27 2.78 0.14
N ALA A 123 -10.46 4.06 -0.18
CA ALA A 123 -10.47 5.14 0.80
C ALA A 123 -11.54 4.93 1.88
N SER A 124 -12.75 4.50 1.51
CA SER A 124 -13.81 4.18 2.46
C SER A 124 -13.43 3.02 3.39
N ARG A 125 -12.83 1.95 2.86
CA ARG A 125 -12.39 0.77 3.64
C ARG A 125 -11.19 1.07 4.53
N ASN A 126 -10.38 2.05 4.16
CA ASN A 126 -9.25 2.53 4.96
C ASN A 126 -9.67 3.51 6.06
N GLY A 127 -10.92 4.00 6.03
CA GLY A 127 -11.38 5.08 6.92
C GLY A 127 -10.81 6.45 6.54
N GLU A 128 -10.36 6.61 5.29
CA GLU A 128 -9.69 7.82 4.78
C GLU A 128 -10.64 8.74 4.02
N LEU A 129 -11.85 8.26 3.71
CA LEU A 129 -12.84 9.03 2.97
C LEU A 129 -13.46 10.11 3.88
N GLN A 130 -13.16 11.38 3.60
CA GLN A 130 -13.75 12.52 4.30
C GLN A 130 -15.08 12.92 3.64
N GLY A 131 -16.20 12.46 4.18
CA GLY A 131 -17.53 12.64 3.58
C GLY A 131 -17.77 11.72 2.38
N GLY A 132 -18.88 11.91 1.66
CA GLY A 132 -19.16 11.16 0.43
C GLY A 132 -19.54 9.68 0.62
N GLN A 133 -19.58 9.13 1.84
CA GLN A 133 -20.02 7.74 2.09
C GLN A 133 -21.43 7.49 1.55
N LEU A 134 -22.34 8.45 1.73
CA LEU A 134 -23.70 8.37 1.20
C LEU A 134 -23.73 8.37 -0.34
N THR A 135 -22.82 9.11 -0.98
CA THR A 135 -22.69 9.14 -2.44
C THR A 135 -22.18 7.80 -2.97
N VAL A 136 -21.11 7.27 -2.36
CA VAL A 136 -20.59 5.92 -2.66
C VAL A 136 -21.69 4.88 -2.48
N ARG A 137 -22.40 4.89 -1.36
CA ARG A 137 -23.48 3.94 -1.09
C ARG A 137 -24.59 4.01 -2.13
N ARG A 138 -25.08 5.22 -2.44
CA ARG A 138 -26.11 5.43 -3.47
C ARG A 138 -25.66 4.93 -4.84
N HIS A 139 -24.41 5.19 -5.22
CA HIS A 139 -23.87 4.72 -6.49
C HIS A 139 -23.80 3.18 -6.53
N LEU A 140 -23.38 2.53 -5.44
CA LEU A 140 -23.36 1.06 -5.36
C LEU A 140 -24.78 0.45 -5.41
N GLU A 141 -25.79 1.13 -4.86
CA GLU A 141 -27.19 0.72 -4.94
C GLU A 141 -27.72 0.82 -6.40
N SER A 142 -27.22 1.77 -7.20
CA SER A 142 -27.69 2.00 -8.57
C SER A 142 -26.84 1.34 -9.67
N CYS A 143 -25.56 1.07 -9.41
CA CYS A 143 -24.60 0.59 -10.42
C CYS A 143 -24.10 -0.83 -10.09
N VAL A 144 -24.63 -1.81 -10.83
CA VAL A 144 -24.30 -3.24 -10.67
C VAL A 144 -22.80 -3.53 -10.84
N ARG A 145 -22.12 -2.80 -11.74
CA ARG A 145 -20.66 -2.99 -11.98
C ARG A 145 -19.84 -2.59 -10.77
N CYS A 146 -20.11 -1.42 -10.18
CA CYS A 146 -19.41 -0.94 -9.00
C CYS A 146 -19.77 -1.77 -7.76
N ALA A 147 -21.01 -2.27 -7.65
CA ALA A 147 -21.38 -3.24 -6.63
C ALA A 147 -20.58 -4.55 -6.75
N ALA A 148 -20.43 -5.08 -7.97
CA ALA A 148 -19.61 -6.27 -8.22
C ALA A 148 -18.12 -6.02 -7.91
N ALA A 149 -17.60 -4.82 -8.20
CA ALA A 149 -16.25 -4.42 -7.82
C ALA A 149 -16.06 -4.38 -6.30
N ALA A 150 -17.01 -3.81 -5.56
CA ALA A 150 -17.00 -3.80 -4.10
C ALA A 150 -16.98 -5.23 -3.50
N GLU A 151 -17.78 -6.14 -4.05
CA GLU A 151 -17.77 -7.55 -3.62
C GLU A 151 -16.45 -8.25 -3.98
N ARG A 152 -15.85 -7.92 -5.14
CA ARG A 152 -14.52 -8.42 -5.52
C ARG A 152 -13.45 -7.99 -4.53
N MET A 153 -13.45 -6.72 -4.09
CA MET A 153 -12.54 -6.25 -3.03
C MET A 153 -12.79 -6.98 -1.71
N ALA A 154 -14.05 -7.22 -1.33
CA ALA A 154 -14.38 -7.97 -0.12
C ALA A 154 -13.87 -9.42 -0.17
N ARG A 155 -13.93 -10.09 -1.34
CA ARG A 155 -13.30 -11.40 -1.55
C ARG A 155 -11.78 -11.33 -1.45
N ALA A 156 -11.18 -10.28 -1.99
CA ALA A 156 -9.73 -10.09 -1.94
C ALA A 156 -9.23 -9.89 -0.51
N GLU A 157 -9.98 -9.18 0.34
CA GLU A 157 -9.68 -9.08 1.78
C GLU A 157 -9.70 -10.45 2.45
N ARG A 158 -10.70 -11.28 2.16
CA ARG A 158 -10.74 -12.67 2.65
C ARG A 158 -9.55 -13.50 2.14
N ALA A 159 -9.12 -13.29 0.90
CA ALA A 159 -7.95 -13.97 0.34
C ALA A 159 -6.64 -13.52 0.99
N PHE A 160 -6.51 -12.23 1.32
CA PHE A 160 -5.39 -11.68 2.07
C PHE A 160 -5.30 -12.27 3.48
N GLU A 161 -6.44 -12.44 4.15
CA GLU A 161 -6.52 -13.07 5.47
C GLU A 161 -6.34 -14.60 5.42
N GLY A 162 -6.88 -15.25 4.38
CA GLY A 162 -6.94 -16.70 4.24
C GLY A 162 -5.61 -17.39 3.91
N VAL A 163 -4.61 -16.64 3.41
CA VAL A 163 -3.23 -17.15 3.23
C VAL A 163 -2.58 -17.51 4.57
N LEU A 164 -3.23 -17.22 5.71
CA LEU A 164 -2.72 -17.42 7.06
C LEU A 164 -3.68 -18.21 7.97
N GLY A 165 -3.71 -19.53 7.76
CA GLY A 165 -3.90 -20.43 8.91
C GLY A 165 -2.74 -20.32 9.93
N GLU A 166 -1.63 -19.68 9.56
CA GLU A 166 -0.46 -19.42 10.40
C GLU A 166 -0.55 -18.03 11.01
N ARG A 167 -0.22 -17.89 12.30
CA ARG A 167 -0.14 -16.59 12.99
C ARG A 167 0.59 -15.58 12.09
N TRP A 168 0.22 -14.30 12.20
CA TRP A 168 1.09 -13.20 11.78
C TRP A 168 2.38 -13.28 12.60
N THR A 169 3.27 -14.20 12.23
CA THR A 169 4.59 -14.36 12.81
C THR A 169 5.34 -13.18 12.31
N GLN A 170 5.58 -12.24 13.21
CA GLN A 170 6.60 -11.23 13.03
C GLN A 170 7.84 -11.98 12.52
N PRO A 171 8.40 -11.64 11.35
CA PRO A 171 9.65 -12.25 10.92
C PRO A 171 10.61 -12.05 12.08
N SER A 172 10.99 -13.15 12.73
CA SER A 172 11.94 -13.08 13.82
C SER A 172 13.23 -12.61 13.17
N LEU A 173 13.55 -11.33 13.36
CA LEU A 173 14.75 -10.73 12.79
C LEU A 173 16.02 -11.43 13.28
N GLN A 174 15.91 -12.25 14.33
CA GLN A 174 16.97 -13.16 14.76
C GLN A 174 17.34 -14.21 13.70
N ALA A 175 16.43 -14.56 12.78
CA ALA A 175 16.69 -15.56 11.74
C ALA A 175 17.38 -14.99 10.49
N HIS A 176 17.39 -13.66 10.29
CA HIS A 176 17.97 -13.03 9.09
C HIS A 176 19.43 -12.60 9.25
N VAL A 177 20.02 -12.77 10.43
CA VAL A 177 21.48 -12.88 10.56
C VAL A 177 21.88 -14.35 10.42
N ALA A 178 21.31 -15.07 9.45
CA ALA A 178 22.05 -16.18 8.89
C ALA A 178 23.28 -15.52 8.25
N PRO A 179 24.52 -15.83 8.70
CA PRO A 179 25.71 -15.26 8.09
C PRO A 179 25.59 -15.53 6.60
N GLN A 180 25.46 -14.45 5.81
CA GLN A 180 25.62 -14.59 4.37
C GLN A 180 26.89 -15.41 4.21
N PRO A 181 26.82 -16.60 3.55
CA PRO A 181 27.99 -17.45 3.40
C PRO A 181 29.06 -16.53 2.85
N ALA A 182 30.08 -16.27 3.68
CA ALA A 182 31.07 -15.23 3.46
C ALA A 182 31.42 -15.31 1.98
N ALA A 183 31.09 -14.25 1.24
CA ALA A 183 31.19 -14.21 -0.21
C ALA A 183 32.47 -14.94 -0.57
N ARG A 184 32.34 -16.14 -1.17
CA ARG A 184 33.49 -16.98 -1.46
C ARG A 184 34.47 -16.06 -2.16
N GLU A 185 35.64 -15.90 -1.56
CA GLU A 185 36.75 -15.15 -2.14
C GLU A 185 36.78 -15.52 -3.61
N PRO A 186 36.53 -14.56 -4.52
CA PRO A 186 36.30 -14.88 -5.91
C PRO A 186 37.49 -15.69 -6.38
N GLU A 187 37.26 -16.97 -6.69
CA GLU A 187 38.32 -17.81 -7.22
C GLU A 187 38.98 -17.01 -8.35
N PRO A 188 40.33 -16.91 -8.38
CA PRO A 188 41.04 -16.11 -9.35
C PRO A 188 40.50 -16.49 -10.73
N ARG A 189 39.74 -15.56 -11.34
CA ARG A 189 39.16 -15.76 -12.66
C ARG A 189 40.34 -16.10 -13.57
N LYS A 190 40.38 -17.33 -14.05
CA LYS A 190 41.18 -17.69 -15.22
C LYS A 190 40.89 -16.64 -16.28
N ASP A 191 41.96 -16.08 -16.84
CA ASP A 191 41.93 -14.94 -17.74
C ASP A 191 40.70 -14.99 -18.64
N PRO A 192 39.85 -13.94 -18.64
CA PRO A 192 38.70 -13.90 -19.52
C PRO A 192 39.20 -14.16 -20.95
N PRO A 193 38.55 -15.05 -21.72
CA PRO A 193 38.92 -15.26 -23.10
C PRO A 193 38.96 -13.89 -23.77
N GLN A 194 40.05 -13.58 -24.47
CA GLN A 194 40.17 -12.34 -25.22
C GLN A 194 39.03 -12.27 -26.23
N ILE A 195 37.94 -11.63 -25.84
CA ILE A 195 36.87 -11.25 -26.74
C ILE A 195 37.52 -10.23 -27.65
N LYS A 196 37.86 -10.66 -28.87
CA LYS A 196 38.19 -9.76 -29.97
C LYS A 196 37.03 -8.79 -30.09
N TRP A 197 37.25 -7.57 -29.61
CA TRP A 197 36.36 -6.44 -29.82
C TRP A 197 36.19 -6.28 -31.33
N GLN A 198 35.06 -6.76 -31.85
CA GLN A 198 34.58 -6.29 -33.13
C GLN A 198 34.04 -4.88 -32.88
N PRO A 199 34.50 -3.85 -33.62
CA PRO A 199 33.91 -2.53 -33.55
C PRO A 199 32.42 -2.67 -33.83
N ALA A 200 31.59 -2.37 -32.84
CA ALA A 200 30.16 -2.27 -33.06
C ALA A 200 29.93 -1.25 -34.17
N GLU A 201 29.31 -1.69 -35.27
CA GLU A 201 28.81 -0.78 -36.30
C GLU A 201 28.03 0.32 -35.60
N ARG A 202 28.42 1.57 -35.86
CA ARG A 202 27.78 2.73 -35.24
C ARG A 202 26.28 2.63 -35.49
N PRO A 203 25.44 2.64 -34.44
CA PRO A 203 24.02 2.85 -34.60
C PRO A 203 23.84 4.12 -35.44
N ILE A 204 23.14 3.98 -36.56
CA ILE A 204 22.75 5.09 -37.42
C ILE A 204 22.01 6.08 -36.50
N ALA A 205 22.54 7.30 -36.40
CA ALA A 205 21.92 8.34 -35.60
C ALA A 205 20.45 8.48 -36.05
N PRO A 206 19.48 8.46 -35.12
CA PRO A 206 18.10 8.76 -35.48
C PRO A 206 18.08 10.11 -36.17
N ALA A 207 17.45 10.16 -37.35
CA ALA A 207 17.25 11.38 -38.12
C ALA A 207 16.76 12.47 -37.16
N GLN A 208 17.52 13.57 -37.08
CA GLN A 208 17.16 14.71 -36.25
C GLN A 208 15.72 15.10 -36.57
N ALA A 209 14.85 15.00 -35.56
CA ALA A 209 13.51 15.55 -35.64
C ALA A 209 13.68 17.04 -35.97
N ALA A 210 13.13 17.45 -37.11
CA ALA A 210 13.12 18.84 -37.51
C ALA A 210 12.56 19.69 -36.35
N ASP A 211 13.28 20.76 -36.01
CA ASP A 211 12.79 21.76 -35.07
C ASP A 211 11.39 22.21 -35.51
N PRO A 212 10.41 22.24 -34.59
CA PRO A 212 9.08 22.74 -34.91
C PRO A 212 9.18 24.20 -35.37
N ASP A 213 8.52 24.50 -36.48
CA ASP A 213 8.50 25.83 -37.08
C ASP A 213 8.00 26.87 -36.04
N PRO A 214 8.80 27.87 -35.66
CA PRO A 214 8.40 28.89 -34.68
C PRO A 214 7.20 29.74 -35.15
N ASN A 215 6.75 29.58 -36.40
CA ASN A 215 5.58 30.26 -36.96
C ASN A 215 4.30 29.40 -36.98
N GLU A 216 4.32 28.18 -36.45
CA GLU A 216 3.10 27.38 -36.32
C GLU A 216 2.24 27.90 -35.15
N VAL A 217 1.49 28.98 -35.42
CA VAL A 217 0.48 29.53 -34.52
C VAL A 217 -0.64 28.51 -34.36
N ARG A 218 -0.49 27.61 -33.40
CA ARG A 218 -1.53 26.66 -33.00
C ARG A 218 -2.76 27.48 -32.56
N PRO A 219 -3.94 27.32 -33.19
CA PRO A 219 -5.15 28.02 -32.77
C PRO A 219 -5.42 27.71 -31.30
N LEU A 220 -5.59 28.76 -30.47
CA LEU A 220 -6.00 28.56 -29.08
C LEU A 220 -7.31 27.74 -29.08
N PRO A 221 -7.41 26.68 -28.28
CA PRO A 221 -8.68 26.01 -28.08
C PRO A 221 -9.73 27.04 -27.63
N PRO A 222 -10.98 26.94 -28.11
CA PRO A 222 -12.04 27.85 -27.69
C PRO A 222 -12.15 27.83 -26.18
N ALA A 223 -12.28 29.02 -25.58
CA ALA A 223 -12.46 29.16 -24.14
C ALA A 223 -13.59 28.23 -23.67
N PRO A 224 -13.40 27.49 -22.57
CA PRO A 224 -14.47 26.66 -22.02
C PRO A 224 -15.70 27.54 -21.79
N ALA A 225 -16.86 27.07 -22.24
CA ALA A 225 -18.12 27.75 -22.01
C ALA A 225 -18.24 28.09 -20.51
N PRO A 226 -18.70 29.31 -20.15
CA PRO A 226 -18.86 29.69 -18.76
C PRO A 226 -19.70 28.62 -18.07
N HIS A 227 -19.10 27.96 -17.07
CA HIS A 227 -19.77 26.99 -16.22
C HIS A 227 -21.10 27.59 -15.80
N SER A 228 -22.19 27.06 -16.34
CA SER A 228 -23.53 27.37 -15.86
C SER A 228 -23.53 26.99 -14.40
N GLN A 229 -23.56 28.01 -13.55
CA GLN A 229 -23.71 27.87 -12.13
C GLN A 229 -24.91 26.96 -11.91
N TRP A 230 -24.64 25.75 -11.44
CA TRP A 230 -25.66 24.86 -10.92
C TRP A 230 -26.26 25.56 -9.70
N LEU A 231 -27.31 26.34 -9.93
CA LEU A 231 -28.17 26.82 -8.87
C LEU A 231 -28.71 25.57 -8.15
N PRO A 232 -28.49 25.40 -6.84
CA PRO A 232 -29.09 24.32 -6.11
C PRO A 232 -30.61 24.45 -6.26
N ALA A 233 -31.25 23.42 -6.79
CA ALA A 233 -32.70 23.33 -6.80
C ALA A 233 -33.17 23.53 -5.36
N GLU A 234 -33.81 24.66 -5.09
CA GLU A 234 -34.39 24.98 -3.81
C GLU A 234 -35.37 23.85 -3.47
N ARG A 235 -34.96 22.99 -2.54
CA ARG A 235 -35.80 21.99 -1.92
C ARG A 235 -36.97 22.74 -1.30
N SER A 236 -38.12 22.71 -1.96
CA SER A 236 -39.42 22.94 -1.33
C SER A 236 -39.55 21.95 -0.17
N VAL A 237 -39.24 22.42 1.03
CA VAL A 237 -39.54 21.73 2.28
C VAL A 237 -41.05 21.87 2.48
N ALA A 238 -41.79 20.80 2.18
CA ALA A 238 -43.16 20.69 2.62
C ALA A 238 -43.18 20.63 4.16
N PRO A 239 -44.05 21.38 4.85
CA PRO A 239 -44.17 21.30 6.30
C PRO A 239 -44.72 19.93 6.70
N ALA A 240 -43.96 19.21 7.52
CA ALA A 240 -44.40 17.99 8.19
C ALA A 240 -45.58 18.32 9.10
N GLN A 241 -46.75 17.74 8.81
CA GLN A 241 -47.90 17.78 9.70
C GLN A 241 -47.57 16.98 10.96
N ALA A 242 -47.57 17.66 12.10
CA ALA A 242 -47.59 17.05 13.41
C ALA A 242 -48.93 16.31 13.59
N ALA A 243 -48.89 14.98 13.48
CA ALA A 243 -49.93 14.12 14.03
C ALA A 243 -49.54 13.81 15.47
N ASP A 244 -50.04 14.68 16.34
CA ASP A 244 -50.21 14.48 17.77
C ASP A 244 -51.21 13.32 18.02
N ALA A 245 -51.09 12.68 19.18
CA ALA A 245 -51.94 11.64 19.77
C ALA A 245 -51.35 10.21 19.78
N ASN A 246 -50.71 9.86 20.90
CA ASN A 246 -50.87 8.53 21.47
C ASN A 246 -51.28 8.67 22.95
N PRO A 247 -52.32 7.96 23.43
CA PRO A 247 -52.90 8.18 24.74
C PRO A 247 -52.11 7.46 25.85
N ARG A 248 -52.29 8.03 27.05
CA ARG A 248 -51.75 7.61 28.35
C ARG A 248 -52.01 6.13 28.65
N GLU A 249 -50.96 5.42 29.03
CA GLU A 249 -51.09 4.14 29.75
C GLU A 249 -51.49 4.41 31.20
N ASP A 250 -52.55 3.72 31.62
CA ASP A 250 -53.11 3.68 32.97
C ASP A 250 -52.34 2.62 33.79
N PRO A 251 -51.76 2.96 34.95
CA PRO A 251 -51.17 1.95 35.83
C PRO A 251 -52.26 1.34 36.72
N SER A 252 -52.48 0.02 36.60
CA SER A 252 -53.27 -0.74 37.57
C SER A 252 -52.40 -1.31 38.70
N PRO A 253 -52.99 -1.49 39.91
CA PRO A 253 -52.30 -1.64 41.19
C PRO A 253 -51.65 -3.00 41.45
#